data_AF-A0A2V8GKQ5-F1
#
_entry.id   AF-A0A2V8GKQ5-F1
#
_cell.length_a   1.000
_cell.length_b   1.000
_cell.length_c   1.000
_cell.angle_alpha   90.00
_cell.angle_beta   90.00
_cell.angle_gamma   90.00
#
_symmetry.space_group_name_H-M   'P 1'
#
loop_
_entity.id
_entity.type
_entity.pdbx_description
1 polymer ?
#
loop_
_entity_poly.entity_id
_entity_poly.type
_entity_poly.pdbx_seq_one_letter_code
_entity_poly.pdbx_strand_id
1 'polypeptide(L)'
;MKTAIVIAALLIATPAWAQVDFSGEWAPRFWEDQPERVPGPELGNYLGIPINAAARMRGDTWDAAIQTLPEWQCRPHMADYIWRGPSNLRISKEVDPVSRTITAFHAEWLRSVDRVVYLDNRPHPPEGAMHTWAGFSTAKWDGDVLTVTTTHLKEGYLRRNGLPRSDKATLVEHWIRHGDFLTVAAIVTDPVYLAEPFVRTTDYELDLHQNVPPYPCGVVAEVDRPRGVIPHLLPGTNPYLHEFSDDYKIPFDATRGGPETMYPEYREKLKAMSAPRQGASNAR
;
A
#
# COMPACT_ATOMS: atom_id res chain seq x y z
N MET A 1 -36.00 -53.04 -35.57
CA MET A 1 -35.74 -52.44 -34.24
C MET A 1 -34.34 -51.84 -34.27
N LYS A 2 -34.25 -50.50 -34.33
CA LYS A 2 -32.98 -49.76 -34.37
C LYS A 2 -32.71 -49.22 -32.97
N THR A 3 -31.71 -49.76 -32.29
CA THR A 3 -31.26 -49.30 -30.97
C THR A 3 -30.29 -48.15 -31.21
N ALA A 4 -30.76 -46.91 -31.04
CA ALA A 4 -29.92 -45.72 -31.09
C ALA A 4 -29.32 -45.50 -29.70
N ILE A 5 -28.01 -45.76 -29.58
CA ILE A 5 -27.21 -45.37 -28.42
C ILE A 5 -26.99 -43.86 -28.55
N VAL A 6 -27.72 -43.09 -27.74
CA VAL A 6 -27.42 -41.66 -27.54
C VAL A 6 -26.23 -41.59 -26.58
N ILE A 7 -25.05 -41.40 -27.11
CA ILE A 7 -23.86 -41.06 -26.33
C ILE A 7 -24.10 -39.66 -25.77
N ALA A 8 -24.38 -39.61 -24.47
CA ALA A 8 -24.34 -38.37 -23.70
C ALA A 8 -22.90 -37.86 -23.68
N ALA A 9 -22.55 -37.02 -24.65
CA ALA A 9 -21.43 -36.10 -24.55
C ALA A 9 -21.79 -35.07 -23.46
N LEU A 10 -21.68 -35.49 -22.20
CA LEU A 10 -21.53 -34.57 -21.09
C LEU A 10 -20.25 -33.80 -21.39
N LEU A 11 -20.45 -32.59 -21.93
CA LEU A 11 -19.48 -31.52 -21.99
C LEU A 11 -18.82 -31.44 -20.61
N ILE A 12 -17.64 -32.02 -20.49
CA ILE A 12 -16.67 -31.56 -19.52
C ILE A 12 -16.30 -30.18 -20.02
N ALA A 13 -17.09 -29.18 -19.63
CA ALA A 13 -16.69 -27.79 -19.74
C ALA A 13 -15.48 -27.67 -18.80
N THR A 14 -14.29 -27.95 -19.32
CA THR A 14 -13.06 -27.50 -18.69
C THR A 14 -13.23 -25.99 -18.63
N PRO A 15 -13.28 -25.36 -17.43
CA PRO A 15 -13.25 -23.92 -17.37
C PRO A 15 -12.01 -23.49 -18.15
N ALA A 16 -12.19 -22.76 -19.24
CA ALA A 16 -11.08 -22.07 -19.86
C ALA A 16 -10.61 -21.07 -18.80
N TRP A 17 -9.41 -21.27 -18.27
CA TRP A 17 -8.82 -20.32 -17.34
C TRP A 17 -8.52 -19.07 -18.17
N ALA A 18 -9.43 -18.10 -18.15
CA ALA A 18 -9.25 -16.82 -18.81
C ALA A 18 -8.27 -15.99 -17.98
N GLN A 19 -6.98 -16.38 -17.99
CA GLN A 19 -5.94 -15.63 -17.33
C GLN A 19 -5.89 -14.23 -17.95
N VAL A 20 -6.10 -13.22 -17.10
CA VAL A 20 -6.11 -11.82 -17.51
C VAL A 20 -4.68 -11.34 -17.71
N ASP A 21 -4.43 -10.60 -18.79
CA ASP A 21 -3.16 -9.91 -18.95
C ASP A 21 -3.21 -8.56 -18.21
N PHE A 22 -2.33 -8.37 -17.23
CA PHE A 22 -2.21 -7.11 -16.50
C PHE A 22 -1.14 -6.16 -17.08
N SER A 23 -0.41 -6.58 -18.11
CA SER A 23 0.63 -5.73 -18.69
C SER A 23 0.07 -4.46 -19.32
N GLY A 24 0.82 -3.38 -19.15
CA GLY A 24 0.42 -2.06 -19.59
C GLY A 24 1.07 -0.94 -18.80
N GLU A 25 0.76 0.27 -19.25
CA GLU A 25 1.09 1.52 -18.58
C GLU A 25 -0.19 2.05 -17.92
N TRP A 26 -0.15 2.19 -16.61
CA TRP A 26 -1.31 2.44 -15.77
C TRP A 26 -1.13 3.78 -15.04
N ALA A 27 -2.01 4.74 -15.33
CA ALA A 27 -2.02 6.07 -14.73
C ALA A 27 -2.91 6.09 -13.48
N PRO A 28 -2.43 6.59 -12.33
CA PRO A 28 -3.23 6.65 -11.12
C PRO A 28 -4.36 7.68 -11.29
N ARG A 29 -5.56 7.33 -10.83
CA ARG A 29 -6.68 8.28 -10.69
C ARG A 29 -6.84 8.63 -9.22
N PHE A 30 -6.88 9.92 -8.91
CA PHE A 30 -6.93 10.45 -7.54
C PHE A 30 -8.32 10.97 -7.19
N TRP A 31 -9.37 10.22 -7.54
CA TRP A 31 -10.74 10.56 -7.15
C TRP A 31 -11.02 10.23 -5.69
N GLU A 32 -10.27 9.28 -5.13
CA GLU A 32 -10.29 8.89 -3.72
C GLU A 32 -9.03 9.36 -3.00
N ASP A 33 -9.19 9.77 -1.74
CA ASP A 33 -8.10 10.04 -0.79
C ASP A 33 -6.99 10.95 -1.33
N GLN A 34 -7.34 11.88 -2.22
CA GLN A 34 -6.37 12.76 -2.90
C GLN A 34 -5.44 13.51 -1.93
N PRO A 35 -5.95 14.09 -0.81
CA PRO A 35 -5.08 14.75 0.16
C PRO A 35 -4.00 13.82 0.71
N GLU A 36 -4.33 12.54 0.92
CA GLU A 36 -3.38 11.55 1.46
C GLU A 36 -2.41 11.02 0.40
N ARG A 37 -2.88 10.83 -0.84
CA ARG A 37 -2.12 10.20 -1.92
C ARG A 37 -1.12 11.15 -2.57
N VAL A 38 -1.53 12.41 -2.80
CA VAL A 38 -0.73 13.39 -3.54
C VAL A 38 0.08 14.29 -2.59
N PRO A 39 -0.49 15.32 -1.91
CA PRO A 39 0.27 16.11 -0.92
C PRO A 39 0.94 15.23 0.13
N GLY A 40 0.18 14.27 0.65
CA GLY A 40 0.61 13.42 1.73
C GLY A 40 -0.24 13.63 2.99
N PRO A 41 -0.27 12.62 3.86
CA PRO A 41 -1.06 12.64 5.09
C PRO A 41 -0.54 13.68 6.10
N GLU A 42 -1.44 14.37 6.80
CA GLU A 42 -1.08 15.28 7.89
C GLU A 42 -0.57 14.51 9.13
N LEU A 43 0.24 15.19 9.95
CA LEU A 43 0.66 14.65 11.24
C LEU A 43 -0.56 14.43 12.15
N GLY A 44 -0.56 13.32 12.87
CA GLY A 44 -1.68 12.95 13.75
C GLY A 44 -2.97 12.52 13.05
N ASN A 45 -3.03 12.51 11.71
CA ASN A 45 -4.15 11.98 10.93
C ASN A 45 -4.04 10.45 10.78
N TYR A 46 -4.71 9.70 11.66
CA TYR A 46 -4.78 8.23 11.62
C TYR A 46 -6.20 7.70 11.38
N LEU A 47 -7.07 8.52 10.78
CA LEU A 47 -8.47 8.18 10.53
C LEU A 47 -8.62 6.87 9.75
N GLY A 48 -9.48 5.98 10.26
CA GLY A 48 -9.86 4.75 9.56
C GLY A 48 -8.74 3.71 9.43
N ILE A 49 -7.66 3.84 10.20
CA ILE A 49 -6.54 2.88 10.18
C ILE A 49 -6.57 2.07 11.49
N PRO A 50 -6.56 0.74 11.44
CA PRO A 50 -6.66 -0.12 12.63
C PRO A 50 -5.33 -0.19 13.39
N ILE A 51 -4.73 0.94 13.74
CA ILE A 51 -3.46 0.98 14.45
C ILE A 51 -3.62 0.65 15.94
N ASN A 52 -2.62 -0.05 16.49
CA ASN A 52 -2.53 -0.31 17.92
C ASN A 52 -1.74 0.80 18.65
N ALA A 53 -1.54 0.62 19.96
CA ALA A 53 -0.82 1.62 20.78
C ALA A 53 0.66 1.80 20.39
N ALA A 54 1.33 0.74 19.94
CA ALA A 54 2.73 0.81 19.51
C ALA A 54 2.88 1.63 18.22
N ALA A 55 1.96 1.45 17.27
CA ALA A 55 1.93 2.24 16.05
C ALA A 55 1.62 3.72 16.31
N ARG A 56 0.66 4.01 17.21
CA ARG A 56 0.39 5.39 17.67
C ARG A 56 1.64 6.03 18.27
N MET A 57 2.35 5.34 19.16
CA MET A 57 3.57 5.85 19.78
C MET A 57 4.66 6.16 18.74
N ARG A 58 4.85 5.29 17.74
CA ARG A 58 5.79 5.53 16.63
C ARG A 58 5.38 6.73 15.77
N GLY A 59 4.10 6.87 15.45
CA GLY A 59 3.59 8.04 14.73
C GLY A 59 3.76 9.33 15.53
N ASP A 60 3.50 9.29 16.83
CA ASP A 60 3.55 10.47 17.71
C ASP A 60 4.96 10.99 17.95
N THR A 61 5.95 10.11 17.87
CA THR A 61 7.37 10.45 18.06
C THR A 61 8.11 10.68 16.75
N TRP A 62 7.41 10.60 15.62
CA TRP A 62 7.98 10.78 14.29
C TRP A 62 8.16 12.27 13.97
N ASP A 63 9.30 12.60 13.39
CA ASP A 63 9.62 13.92 12.86
C ASP A 63 9.83 13.82 11.35
N ALA A 64 9.10 14.62 10.57
CA ALA A 64 9.20 14.65 9.12
C ALA A 64 10.62 15.02 8.63
N ALA A 65 11.39 15.76 9.44
CA ALA A 65 12.77 16.09 9.16
C ALA A 65 13.67 14.85 9.00
N ILE A 66 13.26 13.66 9.46
CA ILE A 66 14.01 12.42 9.21
C ILE A 66 14.19 12.14 7.72
N GLN A 67 13.25 12.56 6.86
CA GLN A 67 13.34 12.37 5.40
C GLN A 67 14.46 13.19 4.75
N THR A 68 14.91 14.25 5.43
CA THR A 68 16.00 15.11 4.95
C THR A 68 17.39 14.54 5.28
N LEU A 69 17.46 13.43 6.02
CA LEU A 69 18.71 12.73 6.28
C LEU A 69 19.22 12.04 5.00
N PRO A 70 20.50 12.17 4.65
CA PRO A 70 21.10 11.51 3.49
C PRO A 70 20.80 10.01 3.41
N GLU A 71 20.77 9.31 4.55
CA GLU A 71 20.51 7.88 4.66
C GLU A 71 19.06 7.48 4.36
N TRP A 72 18.13 8.46 4.35
CA TRP A 72 16.70 8.23 4.14
C TRP A 72 16.21 8.62 2.74
N GLN A 73 16.86 9.59 2.09
CA GLN A 73 16.40 10.18 0.82
C GLN A 73 16.20 9.17 -0.32
N CYS A 74 17.05 8.15 -0.41
CA CYS A 74 17.02 7.16 -1.48
C CYS A 74 16.42 5.80 -1.08
N ARG A 75 15.67 5.75 0.03
CA ARG A 75 14.91 4.56 0.38
C ARG A 75 13.74 4.39 -0.60
N PRO A 76 13.62 3.24 -1.28
CA PRO A 76 12.47 2.97 -2.14
C PRO A 76 11.17 2.99 -1.36
N HIS A 77 10.08 3.37 -2.01
CA HIS A 77 8.75 3.08 -1.50
C HIS A 77 8.54 1.56 -1.40
N MET A 78 7.87 1.13 -0.34
CA MET A 78 7.65 -0.28 -0.04
C MET A 78 6.46 -0.84 -0.84
N ALA A 79 6.47 -2.15 -1.08
CA ALA A 79 5.44 -2.87 -1.82
C ALA A 79 4.00 -2.57 -1.38
N ASP A 80 3.78 -2.47 -0.07
CA ASP A 80 2.49 -2.23 0.56
C ASP A 80 2.02 -0.77 0.45
N TYR A 81 2.96 0.18 0.42
CA TYR A 81 2.65 1.61 0.32
C TYR A 81 2.47 2.08 -1.13
N ILE A 82 3.26 1.57 -2.08
CA ILE A 82 3.45 2.23 -3.38
C ILE A 82 2.18 2.38 -4.22
N TRP A 83 1.19 1.47 -4.08
CA TRP A 83 -0.12 1.62 -4.71
C TRP A 83 -0.79 2.96 -4.37
N ARG A 84 -0.57 3.46 -3.16
CA ARG A 84 -1.14 4.72 -2.68
C ARG A 84 -0.30 5.93 -3.05
N GLY A 85 0.91 5.73 -3.59
CA GLY A 85 1.77 6.80 -4.07
C GLY A 85 1.21 7.52 -5.29
N PRO A 86 1.70 8.73 -5.58
CA PRO A 86 1.24 9.53 -6.73
C PRO A 86 1.86 9.09 -8.06
N SER A 87 2.49 7.91 -8.12
CA SER A 87 3.33 7.49 -9.23
C SER A 87 2.56 6.67 -10.26
N ASN A 88 2.91 6.90 -11.53
CA ASN A 88 2.60 6.04 -12.66
C ASN A 88 3.13 4.62 -12.46
N LEU A 89 2.36 3.63 -12.92
CA LEU A 89 2.67 2.21 -12.82
C LEU A 89 2.93 1.61 -14.20
N ARG A 90 3.99 0.82 -14.33
CA ARG A 90 4.21 -0.07 -15.46
C ARG A 90 4.10 -1.51 -14.98
N ILE A 91 3.31 -2.32 -15.67
CA ILE A 91 3.32 -3.78 -15.49
C ILE A 91 3.88 -4.41 -16.76
N SER A 92 4.96 -5.19 -16.65
CA SER A 92 5.51 -5.99 -17.73
C SER A 92 5.42 -7.50 -17.43
N LYS A 93 5.48 -8.32 -18.48
CA LYS A 93 5.41 -9.79 -18.38
C LYS A 93 6.79 -10.40 -18.52
N GLU A 94 7.12 -11.32 -17.63
CA GLU A 94 8.14 -12.34 -17.88
C GLU A 94 7.48 -13.53 -18.59
N VAL A 95 8.04 -13.95 -19.72
CA VAL A 95 7.48 -15.04 -20.55
C VAL A 95 8.56 -16.08 -20.80
N ASP A 96 8.27 -17.34 -20.49
CA ASP A 96 9.17 -18.43 -20.82
C ASP A 96 9.35 -18.53 -22.35
N PRO A 97 10.60 -18.54 -22.86
CA PRO A 97 10.85 -18.48 -24.30
C PRO A 97 10.44 -19.76 -25.05
N VAL A 98 10.26 -20.89 -24.34
CA VAL A 98 9.94 -22.20 -24.92
C VAL A 98 8.43 -22.46 -24.87
N SER A 99 7.83 -22.42 -23.68
CA SER A 99 6.40 -22.70 -23.47
C SER A 99 5.50 -21.52 -23.81
N ARG A 100 6.06 -20.30 -23.89
CA ARG A 100 5.33 -19.03 -24.07
C ARG A 100 4.32 -18.72 -22.96
N THR A 101 4.45 -19.38 -21.81
CA THR A 101 3.63 -19.09 -20.63
C THR A 101 4.19 -17.88 -19.87
N ILE A 102 3.31 -17.06 -19.31
CA ILE A 102 3.72 -15.97 -18.42
C ILE A 102 4.19 -16.58 -17.09
N THR A 103 5.43 -16.31 -16.70
CA THR A 103 6.05 -16.84 -15.46
C THR A 103 6.02 -15.83 -14.32
N ALA A 104 5.97 -14.54 -14.64
CA ALA A 104 5.84 -13.47 -13.67
C ALA A 104 5.26 -12.18 -14.27
N PHE A 105 4.74 -11.32 -13.40
CA PHE A 105 4.53 -9.91 -13.70
C PHE A 105 5.56 -9.06 -12.93
N HIS A 106 6.07 -8.01 -13.57
CA HIS A 106 6.94 -7.01 -12.96
C HIS A 106 6.18 -5.71 -12.83
N ALA A 107 5.95 -5.25 -11.60
CA ALA A 107 5.27 -3.98 -11.33
C ALA A 107 6.29 -2.91 -10.91
N GLU A 108 6.35 -1.82 -11.65
CA GLU A 108 7.36 -0.77 -11.54
C GLU A 108 6.72 0.60 -11.37
N TRP A 109 7.25 1.39 -10.43
CA TRP A 109 6.85 2.78 -10.19
C TRP A 109 8.08 3.67 -10.06
N LEU A 110 7.87 4.98 -10.22
CA LEU A 110 8.87 5.97 -9.81
C LEU A 110 9.22 5.81 -8.31
N ARG A 111 10.51 5.95 -7.97
CA ARG A 111 11.04 5.87 -6.58
C ARG A 111 10.78 4.52 -5.88
N SER A 112 10.56 3.46 -6.65
CA SER A 112 10.34 2.11 -6.13
C SER A 112 11.30 1.13 -6.78
N VAL A 113 11.44 -0.03 -6.17
CA VAL A 113 12.14 -1.16 -6.79
C VAL A 113 11.17 -1.95 -7.65
N ASP A 114 11.69 -2.66 -8.66
CA ASP A 114 10.93 -3.65 -9.41
C ASP A 114 10.32 -4.68 -8.44
N ARG A 115 9.02 -4.93 -8.61
CA ARG A 115 8.26 -5.88 -7.82
C ARG A 115 7.83 -7.05 -8.69
N VAL A 116 8.57 -8.15 -8.55
CA VAL A 116 8.29 -9.39 -9.27
C VAL A 116 7.20 -10.18 -8.56
N VAL A 117 6.15 -10.55 -9.29
CA VAL A 117 5.02 -11.37 -8.87
C VAL A 117 5.08 -12.69 -9.61
N TYR A 118 5.54 -13.73 -8.93
CA TYR A 118 5.77 -15.04 -9.55
C TYR A 118 4.49 -15.88 -9.71
N LEU A 119 4.35 -16.51 -10.87
CA LEU A 119 3.21 -17.36 -11.26
C LEU A 119 3.61 -18.83 -11.42
N ASP A 120 4.90 -19.13 -11.32
CA ASP A 120 5.50 -20.44 -11.62
C ASP A 120 5.45 -21.45 -10.46
N ASN A 121 4.64 -21.17 -9.42
CA ASN A 121 4.52 -21.99 -8.21
C ASN A 121 5.86 -22.30 -7.52
N ARG A 122 6.86 -21.43 -7.66
CA ARG A 122 8.15 -21.61 -6.99
C ARG A 122 7.98 -21.70 -5.46
N PRO A 123 8.88 -22.42 -4.76
CA PRO A 123 8.84 -22.52 -3.31
C PRO A 123 8.91 -21.14 -2.65
N HIS A 124 8.14 -20.97 -1.58
CA HIS A 124 8.23 -19.79 -0.74
C HIS A 124 9.55 -19.82 0.06
N PRO A 125 10.27 -18.69 0.19
CA PRO A 125 11.49 -18.63 0.97
C PRO A 125 11.25 -18.96 2.45
N PRO A 126 12.25 -19.54 3.15
CA PRO A 126 12.16 -19.80 4.59
C PRO A 126 12.13 -18.50 5.38
N GLU A 127 11.52 -18.50 6.56
CA GLU A 127 11.31 -17.32 7.41
C GLU A 127 12.55 -16.43 7.63
N GLY A 128 13.74 -17.04 7.76
CA GLY A 128 15.00 -16.31 7.97
C GLY A 128 15.65 -15.77 6.69
N ALA A 129 14.99 -15.86 5.52
CA ALA A 129 15.53 -15.34 4.27
C ALA A 129 15.59 -13.80 4.29
N MET A 130 16.34 -13.23 3.36
CA MET A 130 16.55 -11.78 3.30
C MET A 130 15.24 -11.03 3.02
N HIS A 131 14.96 -10.01 3.84
CA HIS A 131 13.87 -9.08 3.58
C HIS A 131 14.31 -7.95 2.64
N THR A 132 13.45 -7.59 1.68
CA THR A 132 13.71 -6.54 0.67
C THR A 132 12.62 -5.46 0.68
N TRP A 133 12.82 -4.37 -0.07
CA TRP A 133 11.79 -3.31 -0.20
C TRP A 133 10.58 -3.79 -1.04
N ALA A 134 10.81 -4.67 -2.01
CA ALA A 134 9.79 -5.32 -2.84
C ALA A 134 9.09 -6.49 -2.14
N GLY A 135 9.75 -7.10 -1.15
CA GLY A 135 9.35 -8.38 -0.59
C GLY A 135 9.56 -9.54 -1.56
N PHE A 136 8.94 -10.67 -1.24
CA PHE A 136 8.83 -11.83 -2.11
C PHE A 136 7.36 -12.11 -2.39
N SER A 137 6.96 -12.05 -3.67
CA SER A 137 5.56 -12.15 -4.08
C SER A 137 5.31 -13.38 -4.94
N THR A 138 4.30 -14.16 -4.58
CA THR A 138 3.77 -15.27 -5.39
C THR A 138 2.28 -15.06 -5.58
N ALA A 139 1.74 -15.45 -6.73
CA ALA A 139 0.34 -15.25 -7.02
C ALA A 139 -0.37 -16.52 -7.50
N LYS A 140 -1.69 -16.53 -7.28
CA LYS A 140 -2.60 -17.58 -7.70
C LYS A 140 -3.83 -16.94 -8.35
N TRP A 141 -4.35 -17.62 -9.36
CA TRP A 141 -5.58 -17.23 -10.03
C TRP A 141 -6.80 -17.69 -9.23
N ASP A 142 -7.76 -16.78 -9.04
CA ASP A 142 -9.12 -17.06 -8.59
C ASP A 142 -10.09 -16.52 -9.64
N GLY A 143 -10.42 -17.38 -10.63
CA GLY A 143 -11.04 -16.93 -11.87
C GLY A 143 -10.16 -15.90 -12.59
N ASP A 144 -10.72 -14.72 -12.84
CA ASP A 144 -10.05 -13.59 -13.53
C ASP A 144 -9.29 -12.68 -12.56
N VAL A 145 -9.33 -12.97 -11.25
CA VAL A 145 -8.62 -12.21 -10.21
C VAL A 145 -7.27 -12.84 -9.94
N LEU A 146 -6.21 -12.03 -9.97
CA LEU A 146 -4.89 -12.47 -9.54
C LEU A 146 -4.68 -12.13 -8.07
N THR A 147 -4.66 -13.16 -7.21
CA THR A 147 -4.39 -12.99 -5.78
C THR A 147 -2.90 -13.14 -5.52
N VAL A 148 -2.27 -12.06 -5.07
CA VAL A 148 -0.84 -11.96 -4.77
C VAL A 148 -0.63 -12.03 -3.26
N THR A 149 0.30 -12.85 -2.80
CA THR A 149 0.78 -12.85 -1.41
C THR A 149 2.24 -12.44 -1.38
N THR A 150 2.54 -11.41 -0.58
CA THR A 150 3.88 -10.87 -0.40
C THR A 150 4.30 -10.90 1.07
N THR A 151 5.51 -11.41 1.31
CA THR A 151 6.18 -11.50 2.62
C THR A 151 7.63 -11.02 2.49
N HIS A 152 8.47 -11.26 3.50
CA HIS A 152 9.90 -10.89 3.50
C HIS A 152 10.10 -9.40 3.20
N LEU A 153 9.26 -8.57 3.79
CA LEU A 153 9.26 -7.13 3.57
C LEU A 153 10.20 -6.46 4.58
N LYS A 154 11.03 -5.52 4.15
CA LYS A 154 11.76 -4.63 5.07
C LYS A 154 10.79 -3.73 5.82
N GLU A 155 11.12 -3.33 7.06
CA GLU A 155 10.36 -2.34 7.81
C GLU A 155 10.15 -1.07 6.98
N GLY A 156 8.90 -0.63 6.90
CA GLY A 156 8.44 0.49 6.09
C GLY A 156 7.45 1.36 6.84
N TYR A 157 6.56 1.98 6.09
CA TYR A 157 5.48 2.80 6.62
C TYR A 157 4.18 2.53 5.86
N LEU A 158 3.06 2.58 6.58
CA LEU A 158 1.72 2.53 5.99
C LEU A 158 1.35 3.88 5.37
N ARG A 159 1.84 4.97 5.97
CA ARG A 159 1.59 6.35 5.56
C ARG A 159 2.81 7.23 5.80
N ARG A 160 2.99 8.26 4.97
CA ARG A 160 4.13 9.21 5.02
C ARG A 160 4.07 10.22 6.20
N ASN A 161 3.28 9.95 7.24
CA ASN A 161 3.15 10.76 8.47
C ASN A 161 3.67 10.04 9.73
N GLY A 162 4.54 9.03 9.54
CA GLY A 162 5.17 8.31 10.65
C GLY A 162 4.49 7.01 11.07
N LEU A 163 3.34 6.64 10.50
CA LEU A 163 2.73 5.34 10.77
C LEU A 163 3.59 4.20 10.21
N PRO A 164 4.18 3.35 11.06
CA PRO A 164 5.13 2.34 10.63
C PRO A 164 4.43 1.09 10.08
N ARG A 165 5.22 0.25 9.42
CA ARG A 165 4.87 -1.11 9.04
C ARG A 165 6.07 -2.02 9.33
N SER A 166 5.87 -3.08 10.11
CA SER A 166 6.94 -3.95 10.58
C SER A 166 7.45 -4.89 9.49
N ASP A 167 8.60 -5.50 9.72
CA ASP A 167 9.13 -6.55 8.86
C ASP A 167 8.33 -7.88 8.95
N LYS A 168 7.46 -8.03 9.95
CA LYS A 168 6.57 -9.19 10.13
C LYS A 168 5.24 -9.07 9.40
N ALA A 169 5.03 -7.98 8.67
CA ALA A 169 3.78 -7.77 7.95
C ALA A 169 3.66 -8.70 6.73
N THR A 170 2.42 -9.04 6.41
CA THR A 170 2.05 -9.72 5.18
C THR A 170 1.14 -8.81 4.36
N LEU A 171 1.36 -8.78 3.05
CA LEU A 171 0.51 -8.08 2.09
C LEU A 171 -0.20 -9.13 1.24
N VAL A 172 -1.53 -9.06 1.19
CA VAL A 172 -2.35 -9.82 0.23
C VAL A 172 -3.00 -8.82 -0.71
N GLU A 173 -2.95 -9.08 -2.00
CA GLU A 173 -3.47 -8.19 -3.03
C GLU A 173 -4.40 -8.96 -3.95
N HIS A 174 -5.47 -8.32 -4.38
CA HIS A 174 -6.33 -8.83 -5.45
C HIS A 174 -6.27 -7.85 -6.62
N TRP A 175 -5.67 -8.28 -7.72
CA TRP A 175 -5.61 -7.50 -8.95
C TRP A 175 -6.81 -7.87 -9.82
N ILE A 176 -7.59 -6.86 -10.16
CA ILE A 176 -8.85 -7.01 -10.87
C ILE A 176 -8.84 -6.04 -12.04
N ARG A 177 -9.01 -6.54 -13.26
CA ARG A 177 -9.05 -5.69 -14.46
C ARG A 177 -10.47 -5.60 -15.00
N HIS A 178 -10.93 -4.38 -15.24
CA HIS A 178 -12.21 -4.05 -15.84
C HIS A 178 -11.97 -3.21 -17.11
N GLY A 179 -11.68 -3.89 -18.23
CA GLY A 179 -11.32 -3.22 -19.48
C GLY A 179 -10.03 -2.41 -19.33
N ASP A 180 -10.18 -1.08 -19.37
CA ASP A 180 -9.08 -0.12 -19.24
C ASP A 180 -8.84 0.34 -17.80
N PHE A 181 -9.54 -0.24 -16.82
CA PHE A 181 -9.32 0.03 -15.40
C PHE A 181 -8.67 -1.17 -14.70
N LEU A 182 -7.69 -0.88 -13.85
CA LEU A 182 -7.08 -1.83 -12.92
C LEU A 182 -7.42 -1.40 -11.49
N THR A 183 -8.14 -2.26 -10.78
CA THR A 183 -8.42 -2.12 -9.36
C THR A 183 -7.52 -3.08 -8.59
N VAL A 184 -6.81 -2.55 -7.59
CA VAL A 184 -6.02 -3.37 -6.67
C VAL A 184 -6.57 -3.21 -5.27
N ALA A 185 -7.08 -4.30 -4.70
CA ALA A 185 -7.43 -4.38 -3.29
C ALA A 185 -6.23 -4.92 -2.51
N ALA A 186 -5.59 -4.06 -1.71
CA ALA A 186 -4.45 -4.40 -0.86
C ALA A 186 -4.91 -4.58 0.59
N ILE A 187 -4.49 -5.69 1.20
CA ILE A 187 -4.80 -6.10 2.57
C ILE A 187 -3.48 -6.28 3.30
N VAL A 188 -3.17 -5.37 4.22
CA VAL A 188 -1.97 -5.43 5.04
C VAL A 188 -2.32 -5.98 6.41
N THR A 189 -1.68 -7.07 6.81
CA THR A 189 -1.75 -7.60 8.18
C THR A 189 -0.39 -7.44 8.83
N ASP A 190 -0.35 -6.79 10.00
CA ASP A 190 0.89 -6.55 10.73
C ASP A 190 0.68 -6.80 12.24
N PRO A 191 1.20 -7.90 12.79
CA PRO A 191 0.98 -8.26 14.20
C PRO A 191 1.67 -7.30 15.18
N VAL A 192 2.58 -6.44 14.73
CA VAL A 192 3.33 -5.51 15.59
C VAL A 192 2.60 -4.17 15.72
N TYR A 193 2.01 -3.68 14.63
CA TYR A 193 1.51 -2.29 14.55
C TYR A 193 0.02 -2.17 14.24
N LEU A 194 -0.61 -3.21 13.70
CA LEU A 194 -2.04 -3.22 13.41
C LEU A 194 -2.80 -4.10 14.40
N ALA A 195 -3.99 -3.66 14.78
CA ALA A 195 -4.95 -4.41 15.59
C ALA A 195 -5.81 -5.34 14.73
N GLU A 196 -6.06 -4.96 13.47
CA GLU A 196 -6.86 -5.68 12.49
C GLU A 196 -6.26 -5.48 11.08
N PRO A 197 -6.58 -6.33 10.08
CA PRO A 197 -6.11 -6.12 8.71
C PRO A 197 -6.53 -4.77 8.15
N PHE A 198 -5.57 -4.04 7.58
CA PHE A 198 -5.82 -2.76 6.92
C PHE A 198 -6.07 -2.97 5.43
N VAL A 199 -7.29 -2.68 4.99
CA VAL A 199 -7.75 -2.90 3.62
C VAL A 199 -7.87 -1.58 2.88
N ARG A 200 -7.32 -1.51 1.67
CA ARG A 200 -7.47 -0.37 0.75
C ARG A 200 -7.68 -0.84 -0.67
N THR A 201 -8.52 -0.13 -1.40
CA THR A 201 -8.60 -0.23 -2.86
C THR A 201 -7.80 0.90 -3.49
N THR A 202 -7.33 0.68 -4.70
CA THR A 202 -6.71 1.71 -5.54
C THR A 202 -6.99 1.41 -6.99
N ASP A 203 -7.44 2.43 -7.71
CA ASP A 203 -7.71 2.36 -9.14
C ASP A 203 -6.63 3.06 -9.98
N TYR A 204 -6.31 2.41 -11.10
CA TYR A 204 -5.53 2.93 -12.19
C TYR A 204 -6.32 2.82 -13.50
N GLU A 205 -6.02 3.70 -14.44
CA GLU A 205 -6.56 3.66 -15.80
C GLU A 205 -5.41 3.45 -16.80
N LEU A 206 -5.64 2.62 -17.81
CA LEU A 206 -4.67 2.34 -18.87
C LEU A 206 -4.37 3.65 -19.64
N ASP A 207 -3.08 3.99 -19.76
CA ASP A 207 -2.61 5.15 -20.51
C ASP A 207 -1.52 4.74 -21.49
N LEU A 208 -1.88 4.64 -22.78
CA LEU A 208 -0.98 4.23 -23.85
C LEU A 208 0.09 5.28 -24.19
N HIS A 209 -0.02 6.50 -23.66
CA HIS A 209 0.95 7.59 -23.86
C HIS A 209 1.90 7.74 -22.68
N GLN A 210 1.63 7.07 -21.57
CA GLN A 210 2.47 7.10 -20.38
C GLN A 210 3.78 6.33 -20.59
N ASN A 211 4.80 6.75 -19.84
CA ASN A 211 6.00 5.97 -19.59
C ASN A 211 6.45 6.20 -18.15
N VAL A 212 6.86 5.14 -17.43
CA VAL A 212 7.55 5.27 -16.14
C VAL A 212 9.04 5.57 -16.40
N PRO A 213 9.53 6.80 -16.12
CA PRO A 213 10.90 7.16 -16.39
C PRO A 213 11.87 6.55 -15.36
N PRO A 214 13.17 6.43 -15.70
CA PRO A 214 14.17 6.07 -14.72
C PRO A 214 14.24 7.12 -13.60
N TYR A 215 14.50 6.67 -12.38
CA TYR A 215 14.68 7.55 -11.23
C TYR A 215 16.06 7.32 -10.60
N PRO A 216 17.13 7.94 -11.13
CA PRO A 216 18.43 7.93 -10.46
C PRO A 216 18.31 8.80 -9.20
N CYS A 217 18.23 8.15 -8.04
CA CYS A 217 18.14 8.88 -6.79
C CYS A 217 19.49 9.52 -6.44
N GLY A 218 19.51 10.85 -6.30
CA GLY A 218 20.65 11.60 -5.78
C GLY A 218 20.48 11.87 -4.29
N VAL A 219 21.55 11.67 -3.53
CA VAL A 219 21.61 12.06 -2.11
C VAL A 219 22.22 13.45 -2.02
N VAL A 220 21.54 14.35 -1.32
CA VAL A 220 21.98 15.74 -1.13
C VAL A 220 21.76 16.18 0.31
N ALA A 221 22.58 17.11 0.81
CA ALA A 221 22.33 17.74 2.09
C ALA A 221 21.19 18.78 1.94
N GLU A 222 19.96 18.40 2.29
CA GLU A 222 18.79 19.29 2.21
C GLU A 222 18.76 20.32 3.36
N VAL A 223 19.23 19.91 4.54
CA VAL A 223 19.27 20.75 5.74
C VAL A 223 20.60 20.51 6.44
N ASP A 224 21.34 21.60 6.70
CA ASP A 224 22.58 21.54 7.46
C ASP A 224 22.30 21.19 8.92
N ARG A 225 22.99 20.18 9.44
CA ARG A 225 22.84 19.68 10.81
C ARG A 225 24.17 19.18 11.36
N PRO A 226 24.39 19.32 12.68
CA PRO A 226 25.53 18.68 13.34
C PRO A 226 25.52 17.16 13.14
N ARG A 227 26.70 16.58 12.96
CA ARG A 227 26.87 15.13 12.80
C ARG A 227 26.29 14.38 14.01
N GLY A 228 25.54 13.32 13.75
CA GLY A 228 24.95 12.46 14.78
C GLY A 228 23.58 12.92 15.30
N VAL A 229 23.07 14.07 14.83
CA VAL A 229 21.70 14.50 15.13
C VAL A 229 20.72 13.75 14.24
N ILE A 230 19.89 12.91 14.86
CA ILE A 230 18.78 12.22 14.20
C ILE A 230 17.49 12.93 14.63
N PRO A 231 16.70 13.51 13.71
CA PRO A 231 15.42 14.14 14.04
C PRO A 231 14.48 13.15 14.74
N HIS A 232 13.95 13.56 15.88
CA HIS A 232 13.02 12.77 16.70
C HIS A 232 12.25 13.69 17.64
N LEU A 233 11.08 13.23 18.07
CA LEU A 233 10.30 13.84 19.14
C LEU A 233 10.21 12.86 20.30
N LEU A 234 10.32 13.36 21.54
CA LEU A 234 10.15 12.51 22.72
C LEU A 234 8.66 12.19 22.91
N PRO A 235 8.33 11.05 23.56
CA PRO A 235 6.94 10.72 23.87
C PRO A 235 6.23 11.86 24.59
N GLY A 236 5.09 12.30 24.05
CA GLY A 236 4.28 13.38 24.61
C GLY A 236 4.77 14.80 24.34
N THR A 237 5.86 14.98 23.57
CA THR A 237 6.41 16.31 23.27
C THR A 237 6.12 16.79 21.85
N ASN A 238 5.36 16.04 21.05
CA ASN A 238 5.03 16.43 19.68
C ASN A 238 3.94 17.52 19.67
N PRO A 239 4.27 18.77 19.27
CA PRO A 239 3.32 19.87 19.34
C PRO A 239 2.31 19.86 18.19
N TYR A 240 2.51 19.03 17.16
CA TYR A 240 1.77 19.09 15.90
C TYR A 240 0.59 18.10 15.82
N LEU A 241 0.40 17.23 16.84
CA LEU A 241 -0.61 16.17 16.79
C LEU A 241 -2.05 16.70 16.74
N HIS A 242 -2.29 17.91 17.23
CA HIS A 242 -3.62 18.53 17.25
C HIS A 242 -3.95 19.32 15.97
N GLU A 243 -2.96 19.66 15.13
CA GLU A 243 -3.18 20.54 13.97
C GLU A 243 -4.30 20.01 13.06
N PHE A 244 -4.23 18.73 12.69
CA PHE A 244 -5.27 18.10 11.87
C PHE A 244 -6.66 18.10 12.54
N SER A 245 -6.72 17.81 13.84
CA SER A 245 -7.99 17.86 14.61
C SER A 245 -8.58 19.27 14.60
N ASP A 246 -7.74 20.27 14.85
CA ASP A 246 -8.14 21.66 15.03
C ASP A 246 -8.50 22.32 13.71
N ASP A 247 -7.77 22.03 12.62
CA ASP A 247 -8.03 22.59 11.29
C ASP A 247 -9.35 22.08 10.72
N TYR A 248 -9.58 20.76 10.82
CA TYR A 248 -10.77 20.12 10.26
C TYR A 248 -11.96 20.02 11.23
N LYS A 249 -11.81 20.53 12.46
CA LYS A 249 -12.85 20.51 13.51
C LYS A 249 -13.34 19.10 13.85
N ILE A 250 -12.41 18.14 13.83
CA ILE A 250 -12.66 16.74 14.17
C ILE A 250 -12.27 16.54 15.63
N PRO A 251 -13.05 15.83 16.47
CA PRO A 251 -12.61 15.48 17.82
C PRO A 251 -11.25 14.80 17.80
N PHE A 252 -10.31 15.27 18.64
CA PHE A 252 -8.94 14.76 18.64
C PHE A 252 -8.88 13.24 18.80
N ASP A 253 -9.66 12.66 19.70
CA ASP A 253 -9.70 11.21 19.92
C ASP A 253 -10.09 10.42 18.65
N ALA A 254 -10.87 11.01 17.75
CA ALA A 254 -11.24 10.39 16.49
C ALA A 254 -10.08 10.32 15.50
N THR A 255 -9.14 11.27 15.54
CA THR A 255 -7.99 11.31 14.63
C THR A 255 -6.93 10.25 14.97
N ARG A 256 -7.04 9.60 16.14
CA ARG A 256 -6.02 8.70 16.69
C ARG A 256 -6.11 7.26 16.17
N GLY A 257 -6.99 7.00 15.22
CA GLY A 257 -7.17 5.69 14.60
C GLY A 257 -7.60 4.61 15.59
N GLY A 258 -7.38 3.35 15.21
CA GLY A 258 -7.83 2.18 15.96
C GLY A 258 -8.93 1.43 15.22
N PRO A 259 -9.14 0.14 15.54
CA PRO A 259 -10.02 -0.74 14.78
C PRO A 259 -11.46 -0.22 14.72
N GLU A 260 -11.97 0.30 15.84
CA GLU A 260 -13.30 0.91 15.91
C GLU A 260 -13.52 2.02 14.86
N THR A 261 -12.48 2.75 14.46
CA THR A 261 -12.58 3.87 13.49
C THR A 261 -12.80 3.40 12.05
N MET A 262 -12.61 2.12 11.75
CA MET A 262 -12.87 1.55 10.42
C MET A 262 -14.35 1.30 10.15
N TYR A 263 -15.15 1.14 11.21
CA TYR A 263 -16.49 0.61 11.09
C TYR A 263 -17.55 1.72 11.10
N PRO A 264 -18.65 1.59 10.32
CA PRO A 264 -19.71 2.61 10.25
C PRO A 264 -20.31 2.99 11.61
N GLU A 265 -20.33 2.07 12.57
CA GLU A 265 -20.83 2.23 13.94
C GLU A 265 -20.09 3.33 14.71
N TYR A 266 -18.84 3.63 14.33
CA TYR A 266 -18.06 4.71 14.92
C TYR A 266 -18.73 6.08 14.78
N ARG A 267 -19.61 6.24 13.77
CA ARG A 267 -20.40 7.47 13.57
C ARG A 267 -21.26 7.81 14.78
N GLU A 268 -21.75 6.83 15.54
CA GLU A 268 -22.52 7.09 16.76
C GLU A 268 -21.61 7.61 17.89
N LYS A 269 -20.40 7.08 18.01
CA LYS A 269 -19.38 7.58 18.95
C LYS A 269 -18.97 9.01 18.58
N LEU A 270 -18.79 9.30 17.29
CA LEU A 270 -18.50 10.64 16.79
C LEU A 270 -19.59 11.66 17.11
N LYS A 271 -20.88 11.30 16.97
CA LYS A 271 -21.99 12.19 17.34
C LYS A 271 -22.02 12.53 18.83
N ALA A 272 -21.56 11.60 19.67
CA ALA A 272 -21.46 11.81 21.11
C ALA A 272 -20.22 12.62 21.52
N MET A 273 -19.23 12.79 20.62
CA MET A 273 -18.05 13.60 20.86
C MET A 273 -18.33 15.07 20.56
N SER A 274 -17.89 15.96 21.45
CA SER A 274 -17.90 17.40 21.18
C SER A 274 -16.77 17.77 20.24
N ALA A 275 -17.06 18.51 19.16
CA ALA A 275 -16.01 19.12 18.34
C ALA A 275 -15.12 20.07 19.17
N PRO A 276 -13.82 20.18 18.88
CA PRO A 276 -12.91 21.06 19.62
C PRO A 276 -13.43 22.51 19.61
N ARG A 277 -13.47 23.16 20.78
CA ARG A 277 -13.72 24.61 20.87
C ARG A 277 -12.51 25.37 20.33
N GLN A 278 -12.73 26.48 19.63
CA GLN A 278 -11.68 27.32 19.02
C GLN A 278 -10.51 27.57 19.99
N GLY A 279 -9.37 26.92 19.72
CA GLY A 279 -8.03 27.40 20.10
C GLY A 279 -7.47 28.20 18.93
N ALA A 280 -6.77 29.30 19.22
CA ALA A 280 -6.28 30.23 18.21
C ALA A 280 -5.48 29.52 17.10
N SER A 281 -6.03 29.54 15.89
CA SER A 281 -5.33 29.16 14.67
C SER A 281 -4.09 30.05 14.53
N ASN A 282 -2.92 29.43 14.63
CA ASN A 282 -1.72 30.04 14.08
C ASN A 282 -1.71 29.69 12.59
N ALA A 283 -2.29 30.58 11.79
CA ALA A 283 -2.18 30.53 10.34
C ALA A 283 -0.71 30.37 9.92
N ARG A 284 -0.43 29.37 9.07
CA ARG A 284 0.76 29.30 8.22
C ARG A 284 0.34 28.91 6.81
#